data_AF-A0A3L8B0S6-F1
#
_entry.id   AF-A0A3L8B0S6-F1
#
_cell.length_a   1.000
_cell.length_b   1.000
_cell.length_c   1.000
_cell.angle_alpha   90.00
_cell.angle_beta   90.00
_cell.angle_gamma   90.00
#
_symmetry.space_group_name_H-M   'P 1'
#
loop_
_entity.id
_entity.type
_entity.pdbx_description
1 polymer ?
#
loop_
_entity_poly.entity_id
_entity_poly.type
_entity_poly.pdbx_seq_one_letter_code
_entity_poly.pdbx_strand_id
1 'polypeptide(L)'
;MTLPFAVPYIARRAALMLVLTLAACTMQSPVAPAPATDHFVDEHQAALHFIQPIFSVLDCEKKGEIEQGEVDEHFFELYFFADRDRSRSISAVEFAQSMPHSTPQQNLYLFQRMDTDRNELISVEEYRQFVFAALQVADTNQDGSVDEQEAAVHAFRRAGRQ
;
A
#
# COMPACT_ATOMS: atom_id res chain seq x y z
N MET A 1 53.92 -29.82 -26.42
CA MET A 1 55.06 -28.95 -26.76
C MET A 1 54.78 -27.57 -26.16
N THR A 2 54.97 -27.39 -24.86
CA THR A 2 56.19 -26.84 -24.21
C THR A 2 56.53 -25.43 -24.65
N LEU A 3 56.09 -24.43 -23.89
CA LEU A 3 56.73 -23.11 -23.83
C LEU A 3 57.48 -22.99 -22.48
N PRO A 4 58.70 -22.41 -22.48
CA PRO A 4 59.62 -22.49 -21.35
C PRO A 4 59.46 -21.36 -20.31
N PHE A 5 59.83 -21.72 -19.09
CA PHE A 5 60.18 -20.84 -17.96
C PHE A 5 61.46 -20.02 -18.22
N ALA A 6 61.68 -19.00 -17.35
CA ALA A 6 62.96 -18.39 -16.90
C ALA A 6 63.08 -16.87 -17.21
N VAL A 7 63.47 -15.89 -16.36
CA VAL A 7 63.81 -15.70 -14.91
C VAL A 7 63.70 -14.14 -14.62
N PRO A 8 64.47 -13.46 -13.72
CA PRO A 8 64.29 -13.19 -12.28
C PRO A 8 64.07 -11.69 -11.88
N TYR A 9 63.65 -11.50 -10.62
CA TYR A 9 64.18 -10.62 -9.55
C TYR A 9 64.82 -9.24 -9.90
N ILE A 10 64.41 -8.17 -9.19
CA ILE A 10 65.29 -7.29 -8.36
C ILE A 10 64.52 -6.10 -7.72
N ALA A 11 64.77 -5.96 -6.41
CA ALA A 11 64.84 -4.74 -5.57
C ALA A 11 63.61 -3.89 -5.19
N ARG A 12 63.17 -4.11 -3.93
CA ARG A 12 63.12 -3.15 -2.80
C ARG A 12 63.46 -1.67 -3.08
N ARG A 13 62.54 -0.78 -2.68
CA ARG A 13 62.71 0.39 -1.76
C ARG A 13 61.37 1.11 -1.63
N ALA A 14 60.67 0.98 -0.51
CA ALA A 14 60.71 1.91 0.61
C ALA A 14 60.38 3.36 0.22
N ALA A 15 59.13 3.78 0.42
CA ALA A 15 58.77 5.17 0.65
C ALA A 15 57.53 5.23 1.54
N LEU A 16 57.82 5.51 2.80
CA LEU A 16 56.95 5.97 3.86
C LEU A 16 56.19 7.23 3.37
N MET A 17 54.86 7.19 3.34
CA MET A 17 54.03 8.40 3.24
C MET A 17 52.87 8.26 4.22
N LEU A 18 53.12 8.83 5.39
CA LEU A 18 52.17 9.19 6.42
C LEU A 18 51.16 10.18 5.81
N VAL A 19 49.91 9.75 5.59
CA VAL A 19 48.79 10.67 5.33
C VAL A 19 47.75 10.47 6.41
N LEU A 20 47.80 11.39 7.36
CA LEU A 20 46.81 11.66 8.37
C LEU A 20 45.56 12.20 7.66
N THR A 21 44.49 11.41 7.57
CA THR A 21 43.19 11.91 7.11
C THR A 21 42.15 11.58 8.19
N LEU A 22 41.70 12.63 8.87
CA LEU A 22 40.54 12.62 9.75
C LEU A 22 39.30 12.31 8.90
N ALA A 23 38.85 11.06 8.90
CA ALA A 23 37.51 10.69 8.47
C ALA A 23 36.64 10.51 9.71
N ALA A 24 35.89 11.56 10.06
CA ALA A 24 34.75 11.42 10.95
C ALA A 24 33.74 10.51 10.26
N CYS A 25 33.77 9.21 10.57
CA CYS A 25 32.69 8.29 10.24
C CYS A 25 31.45 8.73 11.01
N THR A 26 30.61 9.55 10.38
CA THR A 26 29.20 9.64 10.74
C THR A 26 28.62 8.24 10.58
N MET A 27 28.37 7.58 11.71
CA MET A 27 27.61 6.34 11.75
C MET A 27 26.17 6.65 11.32
N GLN A 28 25.94 6.67 10.01
CA GLN A 28 24.61 6.60 9.46
C GLN A 28 24.12 5.18 9.73
N SER A 29 23.38 5.00 10.84
CA SER A 29 22.68 3.75 11.12
C SER A 29 21.84 3.39 9.88
N PRO A 30 21.95 2.16 9.35
CA PRO A 30 20.96 1.69 8.40
C PRO A 30 19.64 1.60 9.18
N VAL A 31 18.75 2.57 8.97
CA VAL A 31 17.33 2.35 9.25
C VAL A 31 16.96 1.18 8.37
N ALA A 32 16.80 0.00 8.99
CA ALA A 32 16.31 -1.17 8.31
C ALA A 32 15.02 -0.77 7.58
N PRO A 33 14.85 -1.12 6.30
CA PRO A 33 13.55 -0.97 5.67
C PRO A 33 12.54 -1.72 6.53
N ALA A 34 11.48 -1.04 6.95
CA ALA A 34 10.38 -1.69 7.65
C ALA A 34 10.00 -2.95 6.86
N PRO A 35 9.77 -4.10 7.52
CA PRO A 35 9.36 -5.29 6.80
C PRO A 35 8.11 -4.94 5.99
N ALA A 36 8.14 -5.23 4.70
CA ALA A 36 6.94 -5.21 3.88
C ALA A 36 5.99 -6.24 4.49
N THR A 37 5.08 -5.80 5.36
CA THR A 37 4.13 -6.68 6.02
C THR A 37 3.15 -7.12 4.94
N ASP A 38 3.34 -8.35 4.47
CA ASP A 38 2.50 -9.01 3.47
C ASP A 38 1.06 -9.29 3.97
N HIS A 39 0.74 -8.79 5.17
CA HIS A 39 -0.52 -8.93 5.89
C HIS A 39 -0.83 -7.62 6.60
N PHE A 40 -2.12 -7.34 6.79
CA PHE A 40 -2.58 -6.25 7.65
C PHE A 40 -2.29 -6.61 9.12
N VAL A 41 -1.81 -5.63 9.88
CA VAL A 41 -1.53 -5.78 11.31
C VAL A 41 -2.83 -5.87 12.10
N ASP A 42 -3.85 -5.10 11.68
CA ASP A 42 -5.19 -5.08 12.29
C ASP A 42 -6.28 -4.69 11.27
N GLU A 43 -7.53 -4.70 11.73
CA GLU A 43 -8.71 -4.39 10.92
C GLU A 43 -8.77 -2.92 10.49
N HIS A 44 -8.26 -2.01 11.31
CA HIS A 44 -8.22 -0.59 11.00
C HIS A 44 -7.29 -0.32 9.84
N GLN A 45 -6.10 -0.92 9.83
CA GLN A 45 -5.18 -0.84 8.70
C GLN A 45 -5.79 -1.39 7.40
N ALA A 46 -6.55 -2.50 7.48
CA ALA A 46 -7.24 -3.06 6.33
C ALA A 46 -8.33 -2.11 5.79
N ALA A 47 -9.11 -1.49 6.69
CA ALA A 47 -10.12 -0.48 6.34
C ALA A 47 -9.50 0.75 5.68
N LEU A 48 -8.42 1.31 6.25
CA LEU A 48 -7.71 2.45 5.67
C LEU A 48 -7.18 2.13 4.27
N HIS A 49 -6.57 0.96 4.11
CA HIS A 49 -6.04 0.53 2.83
C HIS A 49 -7.12 0.39 1.76
N PHE A 50 -8.33 -0.01 2.14
CA PHE A 50 -9.49 -0.04 1.25
C PHE A 50 -10.00 1.37 0.92
N ILE A 51 -10.11 2.26 1.92
CA ILE A 51 -10.69 3.61 1.76
C ILE A 51 -9.76 4.53 0.96
N GLN A 52 -8.46 4.49 1.20
CA GLN A 52 -7.49 5.41 0.60
C GLN A 52 -7.62 5.62 -0.92
N PRO A 53 -7.66 4.57 -1.76
CA PRO A 53 -7.78 4.73 -3.21
C PRO A 53 -9.16 5.26 -3.64
N ILE A 54 -10.20 5.08 -2.82
CA ILE A 54 -11.57 5.48 -3.14
C ILE A 54 -12.00 6.77 -2.44
N PHE A 55 -11.17 7.30 -1.54
CA PHE A 55 -11.51 8.46 -0.71
C PHE A 55 -11.94 9.65 -1.58
N SER A 56 -11.16 9.98 -2.61
CA SER A 56 -11.47 11.10 -3.50
C SER A 56 -12.68 10.87 -4.41
N VAL A 57 -13.14 9.63 -4.53
CA VAL A 57 -14.38 9.30 -5.25
C VAL A 57 -15.58 9.58 -4.34
N LEU A 58 -15.44 9.29 -3.04
CA LEU A 58 -16.48 9.53 -2.03
C LEU A 58 -16.55 10.99 -1.59
N ASP A 59 -15.40 11.67 -1.37
CA ASP A 59 -15.31 13.12 -1.11
C ASP A 59 -15.42 13.91 -2.42
N CYS A 60 -16.58 13.82 -3.07
CA CYS A 60 -16.81 14.45 -4.38
C CYS A 60 -16.83 15.99 -4.28
N GLU A 61 -17.28 16.52 -3.15
CA GLU A 61 -17.35 17.95 -2.84
C GLU A 61 -15.97 18.54 -2.52
N LYS A 62 -14.97 17.69 -2.25
CA LYS A 62 -13.57 18.06 -1.94
C LYS A 62 -13.47 18.92 -0.68
N LYS A 63 -14.29 18.61 0.32
CA LYS A 63 -14.24 19.22 1.64
C LYS A 63 -13.16 18.58 2.52
N GLY A 64 -12.65 17.40 2.14
CA GLY A 64 -11.61 16.68 2.87
C GLY A 64 -12.17 15.76 3.94
N GLU A 65 -13.46 15.44 3.89
CA GLU A 65 -14.13 14.49 4.78
C GLU A 65 -15.22 13.74 4.02
N ILE A 66 -15.48 12.49 4.41
CA ILE A 66 -16.55 11.65 3.87
C ILE A 66 -17.64 11.52 4.93
N GLU A 67 -18.83 12.04 4.63
CA GLU A 67 -20.03 11.83 5.43
C GLU A 67 -20.73 10.53 5.03
N GLN A 68 -21.49 9.92 5.94
CA GLN A 68 -22.23 8.69 5.66
C GLN A 68 -23.21 8.83 4.48
N GLY A 69 -23.79 10.02 4.27
CA GLY A 69 -24.69 10.28 3.15
C GLY A 69 -24.01 10.21 1.78
N GLU A 70 -22.74 10.61 1.69
CA GLU A 70 -21.98 10.63 0.44
C GLU A 70 -21.70 9.21 -0.08
N VAL A 71 -21.60 8.24 0.83
CA VAL A 71 -21.48 6.83 0.46
C VAL A 71 -22.68 6.41 -0.39
N ASP A 72 -23.90 6.72 0.04
CA ASP A 72 -25.11 6.30 -0.68
C ASP A 72 -25.27 7.01 -2.03
N GLU A 73 -24.86 8.27 -2.10
CA GLU A 73 -24.93 9.06 -3.32
C GLU A 73 -23.93 8.58 -4.38
N HIS A 74 -22.73 8.17 -3.97
CA HIS A 74 -21.64 7.78 -4.88
C HIS A 74 -21.37 6.28 -4.96
N PHE A 75 -22.08 5.46 -4.18
CA PHE A 75 -21.90 4.02 -4.12
C PHE A 75 -21.97 3.35 -5.50
N PHE A 76 -22.92 3.76 -6.34
CA PHE A 76 -23.08 3.14 -7.66
C PHE A 76 -21.90 3.41 -8.58
N GLU A 77 -21.28 4.59 -8.51
CA GLU A 77 -20.08 4.90 -9.29
C GLU A 77 -18.90 4.05 -8.83
N LEU A 78 -18.71 3.97 -7.51
CA LEU A 78 -17.70 3.12 -6.88
C LEU A 78 -17.82 1.66 -7.33
N TYR A 79 -19.03 1.09 -7.21
CA TYR A 79 -19.31 -0.29 -7.60
C TYR A 79 -19.11 -0.51 -9.10
N PHE A 80 -19.58 0.41 -9.94
CA PHE A 80 -19.45 0.32 -11.39
C PHE A 80 -18.00 0.29 -11.87
N PHE A 81 -17.09 0.98 -11.19
CA PHE A 81 -15.66 0.90 -11.53
C PHE A 81 -15.01 -0.42 -11.08
N ALA A 82 -15.54 -1.05 -10.03
CA ALA A 82 -15.07 -2.35 -9.57
C ALA A 82 -15.63 -3.51 -10.41
N ASP A 83 -16.90 -3.47 -10.83
CA ASP A 83 -17.56 -4.44 -11.72
C ASP A 83 -17.27 -4.12 -13.20
N ARG A 84 -16.07 -4.49 -13.66
CA ARG A 84 -15.54 -4.06 -14.96
C ARG A 84 -16.22 -4.77 -16.12
N ASP A 85 -16.61 -6.03 -15.93
CA ASP A 85 -17.30 -6.81 -16.94
C ASP A 85 -18.83 -6.63 -16.92
N ARG A 86 -19.35 -5.91 -15.90
CA ARG A 86 -20.77 -5.59 -15.70
C ARG A 86 -21.62 -6.83 -15.44
N SER A 87 -21.03 -7.84 -14.80
CA SER A 87 -21.71 -9.06 -14.39
C SER A 87 -22.71 -8.82 -13.25
N ARG A 88 -22.65 -7.66 -12.57
CA ARG A 88 -23.35 -7.33 -11.32
C ARG A 88 -22.81 -8.12 -10.12
N SER A 89 -21.54 -8.49 -10.21
CA SER A 89 -20.76 -9.17 -9.19
C SER A 89 -19.31 -8.79 -9.38
N ILE A 90 -18.53 -8.66 -8.31
CA ILE A 90 -17.10 -8.37 -8.43
C ILE A 90 -16.34 -9.66 -8.17
N SER A 91 -15.63 -10.15 -9.18
CA SER A 91 -14.74 -11.29 -9.05
C SER A 91 -13.44 -10.92 -8.33
N ALA A 92 -12.71 -11.91 -7.81
CA ALA A 92 -11.40 -11.67 -7.17
C ALA A 92 -10.38 -10.99 -8.10
N VAL A 93 -10.47 -11.28 -9.40
CA VAL A 93 -9.61 -10.67 -10.44
C VAL A 93 -9.95 -9.18 -10.59
N GLU A 94 -11.23 -8.83 -10.67
CA GLU A 94 -11.68 -7.45 -10.78
C GLU A 94 -11.37 -6.64 -9.52
N PHE A 95 -11.58 -7.24 -8.35
CA PHE A 95 -11.21 -6.64 -7.07
C PHE A 95 -9.71 -6.34 -6.99
N ALA A 96 -8.85 -7.29 -7.39
CA ALA A 96 -7.41 -7.04 -7.42
C ALA A 96 -7.02 -5.92 -8.39
N GLN A 97 -7.77 -5.73 -9.48
CA GLN A 97 -7.55 -4.66 -10.45
C GLN A 97 -8.06 -3.29 -9.97
N SER A 98 -9.06 -3.25 -9.09
CA SER A 98 -9.51 -2.00 -8.46
C SER A 98 -8.56 -1.52 -7.36
N MET A 99 -7.65 -2.41 -6.92
CA MET A 99 -6.69 -2.18 -5.83
C MET A 99 -5.23 -2.34 -6.30
N PRO A 100 -4.73 -1.46 -7.18
CA PRO A 100 -3.43 -1.63 -7.85
C PRO A 100 -2.21 -1.47 -6.94
N HIS A 101 -2.37 -0.87 -5.76
CA HIS A 101 -1.27 -0.64 -4.80
C HIS A 101 -1.17 -1.73 -3.73
N SER A 102 -2.01 -2.76 -3.80
CA SER A 102 -2.06 -3.87 -2.86
C SER A 102 -1.20 -5.05 -3.29
N THR A 103 -0.66 -5.79 -2.33
CA THR A 103 -0.10 -7.13 -2.61
C THR A 103 -1.21 -8.14 -2.90
N PRO A 104 -0.93 -9.26 -3.60
CA PRO A 104 -1.91 -10.32 -3.81
C PRO A 104 -2.55 -10.85 -2.51
N GLN A 105 -1.75 -10.92 -1.43
CA GLN A 105 -2.15 -11.39 -0.11
C GLN A 105 -3.12 -10.41 0.55
N GLN A 106 -2.86 -9.10 0.44
CA GLN A 106 -3.75 -8.05 0.91
C GLN A 106 -5.07 -8.06 0.13
N ASN A 107 -5.01 -8.19 -1.19
CA ASN A 107 -6.21 -8.29 -2.03
C ASN A 107 -7.06 -9.50 -1.67
N LEU A 108 -6.43 -10.67 -1.49
CA LEU A 108 -7.13 -11.88 -1.08
C LEU A 108 -7.77 -11.72 0.29
N TYR A 109 -7.07 -11.12 1.26
CA TYR A 109 -7.60 -10.87 2.60
C TYR A 109 -8.85 -9.99 2.56
N LEU A 110 -8.78 -8.85 1.85
CA LEU A 110 -9.91 -7.93 1.74
C LEU A 110 -11.09 -8.58 1.00
N PHE A 111 -10.80 -9.29 -0.10
CA PHE A 111 -11.81 -10.01 -0.86
C PHE A 111 -12.57 -11.02 0.00
N GLN A 112 -11.85 -11.90 0.71
CA GLN A 112 -12.46 -12.91 1.58
C GLN A 112 -13.24 -12.33 2.76
N ARG A 113 -12.88 -11.12 3.19
CA ARG A 113 -13.58 -10.44 4.27
C ARG A 113 -14.87 -9.78 3.79
N MET A 114 -14.94 -9.44 2.51
CA MET A 114 -16.10 -8.85 1.86
C MET A 114 -17.08 -9.92 1.33
N ASP A 115 -16.57 -11.04 0.82
CA ASP A 115 -17.33 -12.22 0.39
C ASP A 115 -17.85 -13.01 1.61
N THR A 116 -18.97 -12.54 2.16
CA THR A 116 -19.53 -13.05 3.42
C THR A 116 -20.20 -14.41 3.26
N ASP A 117 -20.82 -14.65 2.11
CA ASP A 117 -21.47 -15.92 1.79
C ASP A 117 -20.50 -16.98 1.20
N ARG A 118 -19.27 -16.56 0.87
CA ARG A 118 -18.16 -17.40 0.39
C ARG A 118 -18.45 -18.06 -0.95
N ASN A 119 -19.12 -17.34 -1.83
CA ASN A 119 -19.47 -17.81 -3.16
C ASN A 119 -18.40 -17.44 -4.22
N GLU A 120 -17.27 -16.84 -3.80
CA GLU A 120 -16.18 -16.35 -4.64
C GLU A 120 -16.53 -15.14 -5.53
N LEU A 121 -17.64 -14.46 -5.23
CA LEU A 121 -18.14 -13.28 -5.90
C LEU A 121 -18.66 -12.27 -4.88
N ILE A 122 -18.26 -11.02 -5.00
CA ILE A 122 -18.81 -9.97 -4.14
C ILE A 122 -20.09 -9.42 -4.78
N SER A 123 -21.21 -9.57 -4.08
CA SER A 123 -22.47 -8.94 -4.45
C SER A 123 -22.48 -7.43 -4.19
N VAL A 124 -23.45 -6.73 -4.78
CA VAL A 124 -23.67 -5.29 -4.54
C VAL A 124 -23.85 -4.99 -3.05
N GLU A 125 -24.63 -5.82 -2.35
CA GLU A 125 -24.93 -5.62 -0.94
C GLU A 125 -23.69 -5.83 -0.06
N GLU A 126 -22.91 -6.87 -0.33
CA GLU A 126 -21.66 -7.14 0.39
C GLU A 126 -20.62 -6.03 0.21
N TYR A 127 -20.47 -5.55 -1.04
CA TYR A 127 -19.59 -4.42 -1.32
C TYR A 127 -20.04 -3.18 -0.55
N ARG A 128 -21.33 -2.87 -0.53
CA ARG A 128 -21.91 -1.72 0.19
C ARG A 128 -21.69 -1.81 1.69
N GLN A 129 -22.02 -2.96 2.27
CA GLN A 129 -21.84 -3.18 3.71
C GLN A 129 -20.38 -3.05 4.11
N PHE A 130 -19.45 -3.55 3.29
CA PHE A 130 -18.04 -3.43 3.57
C PHE A 130 -17.54 -1.99 3.49
N VAL A 131 -18.00 -1.18 2.53
CA VAL A 131 -17.66 0.25 2.44
C VAL A 131 -18.07 0.98 3.73
N PHE A 132 -19.31 0.79 4.18
CA PHE A 132 -19.79 1.37 5.44
C PHE A 132 -18.99 0.89 6.65
N ALA A 133 -18.73 -0.40 6.75
CA ALA A 133 -17.96 -0.97 7.85
C ALA A 133 -16.53 -0.42 7.87
N ALA A 134 -15.89 -0.29 6.71
CA ALA A 134 -14.56 0.29 6.60
C ALA A 134 -14.55 1.74 7.08
N LEU A 135 -15.53 2.55 6.68
CA LEU A 135 -15.63 3.96 7.10
C LEU A 135 -15.87 4.06 8.62
N GLN A 136 -16.74 3.23 9.18
CA GLN A 136 -16.97 3.18 10.62
C GLN A 136 -15.71 2.79 11.41
N VAL A 137 -14.88 1.92 10.85
CA VAL A 137 -13.59 1.53 11.45
C VAL A 137 -12.55 2.66 11.30
N ALA A 138 -12.64 3.47 10.24
CA ALA A 138 -11.77 4.61 10.02
C ALA A 138 -12.14 5.85 10.86
N ASP A 139 -13.43 6.06 11.14
CA ASP A 139 -13.97 7.10 12.03
C ASP A 139 -13.56 6.81 13.48
N THR A 140 -12.37 7.29 13.85
CA THR A 140 -11.77 7.02 15.16
C THR A 140 -12.37 7.87 16.26
N ASN A 141 -12.84 9.06 15.91
CA ASN A 141 -13.40 10.03 16.86
C ASN A 141 -14.92 9.85 17.06
N GLN A 142 -15.57 9.04 16.21
CA GLN A 142 -16.99 8.71 16.20
C GLN A 142 -17.92 9.90 15.98
N ASP A 143 -17.49 10.87 15.16
CA ASP A 143 -18.29 12.05 14.82
C ASP A 143 -19.25 11.83 13.64
N GLY A 144 -19.16 10.66 12.97
CA GLY A 144 -20.02 10.29 11.86
C GLY A 144 -19.49 10.70 10.49
N SER A 145 -18.28 11.25 10.42
CA SER A 145 -17.54 11.54 9.20
C SER A 145 -16.14 10.94 9.27
N VAL A 146 -15.47 10.80 8.11
CA VAL A 146 -14.08 10.35 8.04
C VAL A 146 -13.25 11.41 7.32
N ASP A 147 -12.38 12.09 8.05
CA ASP A 147 -11.51 13.13 7.48
C ASP A 147 -10.24 12.56 6.78
N GLU A 148 -9.48 13.42 6.09
CA GLU A 148 -8.23 13.01 5.43
C GLU A 148 -7.17 12.44 6.39
N GLN A 149 -7.19 12.85 7.66
CA GLN A 149 -6.26 12.41 8.69
C GLN A 149 -6.62 11.00 9.14
N GLU A 150 -7.89 10.74 9.42
CA GLU A 150 -8.46 9.44 9.78
C GLU A 150 -8.30 8.44 8.64
N ALA A 151 -8.60 8.83 7.40
CA ALA A 151 -8.35 8.01 6.22
C ALA A 151 -6.85 7.87 5.86
N ALA A 152 -5.96 8.55 6.58
CA ALA A 152 -4.51 8.60 6.35
C ALA A 152 -4.12 8.93 4.88
N VAL A 153 -4.94 9.73 4.20
CA VAL A 153 -4.82 10.03 2.77
C VAL A 153 -3.52 10.76 2.46
N HIS A 154 -3.03 11.60 3.37
CA HIS A 154 -1.75 12.28 3.20
C HIS A 154 -0.56 11.30 3.12
N ALA A 155 -0.58 10.21 3.89
CA ALA A 155 0.48 9.20 3.82
C ALA A 155 0.45 8.47 2.47
N PHE A 156 -0.76 8.12 2.01
CA PHE A 156 -0.99 7.49 0.71
C PHE A 156 -0.54 8.37 -0.47
N ARG A 157 -0.93 9.65 -0.49
CA ARG A 157 -0.54 10.62 -1.53
C ARG A 157 0.98 10.86 -1.60
N ARG A 158 1.70 10.68 -0.49
CA ARG A 158 3.17 10.79 -0.45
C ARG A 158 3.85 9.53 -1.00
N ALA A 159 3.29 8.35 -0.74
CA ALA A 159 3.79 7.08 -1.25
C ALA A 159 3.63 6.96 -2.77
N GLY A 160 2.53 7.43 -3.35
CA GLY A 160 2.27 7.36 -4.80
C GLY A 160 3.04 8.36 -5.69
N ARG A 161 3.88 9.25 -5.12
CA ARG A 161 4.70 10.23 -5.88
C ARG A 161 6.18 9.82 -6.05
N GLN A 162 6.57 8.64 -5.56
CA GLN A 162 7.93 8.10 -5.67
C GLN A 162 7.98 7.00 -6.73
#